data_AF-A0A931ZHV0-F1
#
_entry.id   AF-A0A931ZHV0-F1
#
_cell.length_a   1.000
_cell.length_b   1.000
_cell.length_c   1.000
_cell.angle_alpha   90.00
_cell.angle_beta   90.00
_cell.angle_gamma   90.00
#
_symmetry.space_group_name_H-M   'P 1'
#
loop_
_entity.id
_entity.type
_entity.pdbx_description
1 polymer ?
#
loop_
_entity_poly.entity_id
_entity_poly.type
_entity_poly.pdbx_seq_one_letter_code
_entity_poly.pdbx_strand_id
1 'polypeptide(L)'
;MQPDPLWKRIRFPLLGLFISGLLIFAVLPFLVVAFEPASPPENVLISNVTDHQATVSWTTRKATTGLVIATTDKLPLFPRWSKSLQKDDGDKSLPRPGFYTTHHVTLENLKSGKTYTFAIYQGIGKKYIGRLTTAQALSSLPSPNPVYGRVLDKNKKPIVGAMVYLRAKNGSKSSTLLSALTNLSGRWSLDLGNLRTEDFKSAFPTSASTVEEVLIYAGTKGTGKATTPPGKDKPWPDLIVTNEK
;
A
#
# COMPACT_ATOMS: atom_id res chain seq x y z
N MET A 1 24.85 -62.34 29.98
CA MET A 1 24.50 -60.95 29.60
C MET A 1 25.05 -60.68 28.21
N GLN A 2 24.21 -60.56 27.18
CA GLN A 2 24.69 -60.14 25.85
C GLN A 2 24.85 -58.60 25.82
N PRO A 3 25.92 -58.07 25.24
CA PRO A 3 26.12 -56.63 25.12
C PRO A 3 25.08 -56.03 24.16
N ASP A 4 24.48 -54.91 24.57
CA ASP A 4 23.51 -54.18 23.75
C ASP A 4 24.15 -53.76 22.42
N PRO A 5 23.49 -54.01 21.26
CA PRO A 5 24.13 -53.84 19.98
C PRO A 5 24.37 -52.36 19.65
N LEU A 6 25.57 -52.08 19.14
CA LEU A 6 26.13 -50.74 18.86
C LEU A 6 25.20 -49.84 18.02
N TRP A 7 24.41 -50.44 17.12
CA TRP A 7 23.44 -49.71 16.29
C TRP A 7 22.29 -49.08 17.10
N LYS A 8 21.94 -49.61 18.29
CA LYS A 8 20.95 -48.97 19.18
C LYS A 8 21.49 -47.68 19.79
N ARG A 9 22.79 -47.63 20.13
CA ARG A 9 23.43 -46.46 20.76
C ARG A 9 23.63 -45.27 19.80
N ILE A 10 23.73 -45.54 18.50
CA ILE A 10 23.94 -44.51 17.45
C ILE A 10 22.60 -43.95 16.92
N ARG A 11 21.50 -44.71 16.97
CA ARG A 11 20.18 -44.29 16.45
C ARG A 11 19.48 -43.21 17.28
N PHE A 12 19.60 -43.25 18.61
CA PHE A 12 18.98 -42.25 19.49
C PHE A 12 19.55 -40.82 19.35
N PRO A 13 20.88 -40.60 19.30
CA PRO A 13 21.43 -39.25 19.13
C PRO A 13 21.18 -38.69 17.72
N LEU A 14 21.18 -39.51 16.68
CA LEU A 14 20.85 -39.09 15.31
C LEU A 14 19.38 -38.68 15.16
N LEU A 15 18.45 -39.40 15.80
CA LEU A 15 17.04 -39.03 15.82
C LEU A 15 16.80 -37.73 16.61
N GLY A 16 17.51 -37.53 17.73
CA GLY A 16 17.47 -36.28 18.49
C GLY A 16 18.00 -35.07 17.71
N LEU A 17 19.12 -35.22 16.99
CA LEU A 17 19.65 -34.17 16.11
C LEU A 17 18.70 -33.86 14.96
N PHE A 18 18.08 -34.88 14.35
CA PHE A 18 17.09 -34.72 13.30
C PHE A 18 15.84 -33.98 13.79
N ILE A 19 15.29 -34.34 14.95
CA ILE A 19 14.14 -33.66 15.57
C ILE A 19 14.50 -32.22 15.96
N SER A 20 15.68 -31.98 16.51
CA SER A 20 16.14 -30.62 16.85
C SER A 20 16.31 -29.75 15.60
N GLY A 21 16.85 -30.31 14.51
CA GLY A 21 16.99 -29.63 13.24
C GLY A 21 15.62 -29.29 12.63
N LEU A 22 14.65 -30.21 12.72
CA LEU A 22 13.26 -29.98 12.30
C LEU A 22 12.58 -28.89 13.13
N LEU A 23 12.80 -28.88 14.44
CA LEU A 23 12.29 -27.85 15.36
C LEU A 23 12.90 -26.48 15.05
N ILE A 24 14.21 -26.40 14.85
CA ILE A 24 14.87 -25.15 14.45
C ILE A 24 14.33 -24.68 13.10
N PHE A 25 14.21 -25.57 12.12
CA PHE A 25 13.68 -25.22 10.79
C PHE A 25 12.22 -24.77 10.83
N ALA A 26 11.41 -25.32 11.75
CA ALA A 26 10.01 -24.91 11.94
C ALA A 26 9.86 -23.61 12.74
N VAL A 27 10.70 -23.39 13.76
CA VAL A 27 10.56 -22.27 14.71
C VAL A 27 11.32 -21.01 14.26
N LEU A 28 12.49 -21.16 13.64
CA LEU A 28 13.36 -20.04 13.27
C LEU A 28 12.70 -19.06 12.28
N PRO A 29 11.99 -19.50 11.21
CA PRO A 29 11.26 -18.59 10.33
C PRO A 29 10.15 -17.83 11.06
N PHE A 30 9.55 -18.45 12.09
CA PHE A 30 8.50 -17.84 12.89
C PHE A 30 9.05 -16.74 13.81
N LEU A 31 10.21 -16.98 14.43
CA LEU A 31 10.91 -15.99 15.25
C LEU A 31 11.30 -14.75 14.43
N VAL A 32 11.86 -14.94 13.23
CA VAL A 32 12.27 -13.81 12.37
C VAL A 32 11.10 -12.88 12.04
N VAL A 33 9.91 -13.42 11.78
CA VAL A 33 8.72 -12.62 11.47
C VAL A 33 8.10 -11.98 12.72
N ALA A 34 8.22 -12.62 13.89
CA ALA A 34 7.73 -12.10 15.16
C ALA A 34 8.52 -10.88 15.66
N PHE A 35 9.80 -10.77 15.27
CA PHE A 35 10.68 -9.65 15.61
C PHE A 35 10.79 -8.58 14.51
N GLU A 36 9.96 -8.63 13.46
CA GLU A 36 9.94 -7.55 12.47
C GLU A 36 9.55 -6.21 13.14
N PRO A 37 10.24 -5.10 12.82
CA PRO A 37 9.90 -3.80 13.35
C PRO A 37 8.45 -3.44 13.04
N ALA A 38 7.78 -2.87 14.03
CA ALA A 38 6.41 -2.40 13.93
C ALA A 38 6.30 -0.94 14.37
N SER A 39 5.41 -0.21 13.72
CA SER A 39 5.05 1.17 14.00
C SER A 39 3.57 1.33 13.66
N PRO A 40 2.74 1.92 14.55
CA PRO A 40 1.33 2.17 14.24
C PRO A 40 1.17 2.86 12.87
N PRO A 41 0.29 2.36 11.98
CA PRO A 41 -0.06 3.05 10.76
C PRO A 41 -0.69 4.41 11.06
N GLU A 42 -0.19 5.45 10.42
CA GLU A 42 -0.68 6.83 10.50
C GLU A 42 -1.14 7.27 9.11
N ASN A 43 -2.07 8.23 9.04
CA ASN A 43 -2.56 8.80 7.79
C ASN A 43 -3.06 7.72 6.80
N VAL A 44 -3.84 6.76 7.31
CA VAL A 44 -4.38 5.68 6.48
C VAL A 44 -5.42 6.25 5.51
N LEU A 45 -5.14 6.15 4.21
CA LEU A 45 -5.99 6.67 3.13
C LEU A 45 -6.35 5.58 2.13
N ILE A 46 -7.58 5.66 1.64
CA ILE A 46 -8.10 4.84 0.55
C ILE A 46 -8.21 5.73 -0.69
N SER A 47 -7.71 5.24 -1.82
CA SER A 47 -7.67 5.95 -3.11
C SER A 47 -7.77 4.98 -4.27
N ASN A 48 -7.76 5.48 -5.51
CA ASN A 48 -7.81 4.67 -6.74
C ASN A 48 -8.95 3.65 -6.73
N VAL A 49 -10.10 4.03 -6.18
CA VAL A 49 -11.24 3.12 -6.05
C VAL A 49 -11.91 2.96 -7.41
N THR A 50 -11.79 1.76 -7.97
CA THR A 50 -12.53 1.30 -9.14
C THR A 50 -13.56 0.25 -8.69
N ASP A 51 -14.21 -0.38 -9.64
CA ASP A 51 -15.09 -1.53 -9.41
C ASP A 51 -14.32 -2.81 -9.05
N HIS A 52 -13.05 -2.92 -9.42
CA HIS A 52 -12.25 -4.12 -9.21
C HIS A 52 -10.98 -3.90 -8.38
N GLN A 53 -10.68 -2.65 -8.01
CA GLN A 53 -9.45 -2.28 -7.34
C GLN A 53 -9.67 -1.14 -6.34
N ALA A 54 -8.81 -1.07 -5.33
CA ALA A 54 -8.64 0.09 -4.48
C ALA A 54 -7.21 0.10 -3.95
N THR A 55 -6.68 1.27 -3.63
CA THR A 55 -5.37 1.41 -2.98
C THR A 55 -5.55 1.79 -1.53
N VAL A 56 -4.90 1.05 -0.64
CA VAL A 56 -4.73 1.40 0.77
C VAL A 56 -3.31 1.89 0.96
N SER A 57 -3.17 3.06 1.58
CA SER A 57 -1.88 3.70 1.79
C SER A 57 -1.77 4.26 3.19
N TRP A 58 -0.56 4.32 3.74
CA TRP A 58 -0.30 4.82 5.09
C TRP A 58 1.16 5.22 5.28
N THR A 59 1.42 5.90 6.37
CA THR A 59 2.77 6.29 6.83
C THR A 59 3.09 5.61 8.17
N THR A 60 4.38 5.51 8.47
CA THR A 60 4.88 4.99 9.75
C THR A 60 6.09 5.82 10.22
N ARG A 61 6.28 5.89 11.54
CA ARG A 61 7.41 6.63 12.15
C ARG A 61 8.74 5.91 12.05
N LYS A 62 8.70 4.58 11.87
CA LYS A 62 9.87 3.70 11.69
C LYS A 62 9.64 2.89 10.44
N ALA A 63 10.73 2.51 9.77
CA ALA A 63 10.63 1.65 8.59
C ALA A 63 10.07 0.27 8.99
N THR A 64 8.99 -0.14 8.33
CA THR A 64 8.26 -1.40 8.60
C THR A 64 7.98 -2.14 7.30
N THR A 65 7.65 -3.43 7.38
CA THR A 65 7.01 -4.14 6.26
C THR A 65 5.54 -3.72 6.13
N GLY A 66 4.97 -3.86 4.93
CA GLY A 66 3.57 -3.53 4.68
C GLY A 66 2.85 -4.63 3.91
N LEU A 67 1.81 -5.19 4.51
CA LEU A 67 0.95 -6.19 3.88
C LEU A 67 -0.51 -5.81 4.12
N VAL A 68 -1.36 -5.98 3.11
CA VAL A 68 -2.80 -5.74 3.24
C VAL A 68 -3.58 -6.95 2.78
N ILE A 69 -4.61 -7.28 3.54
CA ILE A 69 -5.63 -8.26 3.14
C ILE A 69 -6.96 -7.54 3.14
N ALA A 70 -7.67 -7.58 2.02
CA ALA A 70 -9.10 -7.27 1.96
C ALA A 70 -9.92 -8.57 1.80
N THR A 71 -11.01 -8.65 2.55
CA THR A 71 -11.91 -9.80 2.50
C THR A 71 -13.34 -9.37 2.88
N THR A 72 -14.32 -10.13 2.40
CA THR A 72 -15.70 -10.05 2.89
C THR A 72 -16.00 -11.08 3.98
N ASP A 73 -15.06 -11.99 4.21
CA ASP A 73 -15.12 -13.02 5.22
C ASP A 73 -14.33 -12.58 6.47
N LYS A 74 -14.02 -13.53 7.36
CA LYS A 74 -13.20 -13.26 8.53
C LYS A 74 -11.75 -12.98 8.14
N LEU A 75 -11.17 -11.92 8.70
CA LEU A 75 -9.74 -11.65 8.58
C LEU A 75 -8.93 -12.81 9.17
N PRO A 76 -7.92 -13.34 8.45
CA PRO A 76 -7.11 -14.44 8.95
C PRO A 76 -6.26 -14.01 10.15
N LEU A 77 -5.84 -14.98 10.95
CA LEU A 77 -4.86 -14.76 12.01
C LEU A 77 -3.46 -14.57 11.44
N PHE A 78 -3.10 -15.37 10.42
CA PHE A 78 -1.80 -15.32 9.78
C PHE A 78 -1.94 -14.84 8.33
N PRO A 79 -1.32 -13.70 7.96
CA PRO A 79 -1.56 -13.07 6.67
C PRO A 79 -1.06 -13.92 5.49
N ARG A 80 0.03 -14.68 5.68
CA ARG A 80 0.64 -15.53 4.64
C ARG A 80 -0.23 -16.69 4.17
N TRP A 81 -1.31 -17.02 4.88
CA TRP A 81 -2.26 -18.04 4.45
C TRP A 81 -3.39 -17.48 3.58
N SER A 82 -3.47 -16.16 3.45
CA SER A 82 -4.48 -15.52 2.61
C SER A 82 -4.08 -15.49 1.15
N LYS A 83 -4.98 -15.92 0.27
CA LYS A 83 -4.85 -15.72 -1.18
C LYS A 83 -5.08 -14.27 -1.61
N SER A 84 -5.70 -13.45 -0.76
CA SER A 84 -5.91 -12.00 -1.03
C SER A 84 -4.84 -11.12 -0.36
N LEU A 85 -3.70 -11.70 0.01
CA LEU A 85 -2.56 -10.95 0.52
C LEU A 85 -1.93 -10.10 -0.58
N GLN A 86 -1.85 -8.81 -0.33
CA GLN A 86 -1.25 -7.82 -1.22
C GLN A 86 -0.04 -7.17 -0.53
N LYS A 87 1.03 -6.94 -1.30
CA LYS A 87 2.28 -6.31 -0.85
C LYS A 87 2.30 -4.84 -1.24
N ASP A 88 3.27 -4.11 -0.70
CA ASP A 88 3.62 -2.78 -1.20
C ASP A 88 3.84 -2.80 -2.72
N ASP A 89 3.39 -1.76 -3.41
CA ASP A 89 3.47 -1.70 -4.86
C ASP A 89 4.93 -1.60 -5.34
N GLY A 90 5.82 -1.04 -4.51
CA GLY A 90 7.28 -1.07 -4.72
C GLY A 90 7.91 -2.46 -4.59
N ASP A 91 7.20 -3.43 -3.98
CA ASP A 91 7.69 -4.78 -3.67
C ASP A 91 7.04 -5.88 -4.52
N LYS A 92 6.13 -5.56 -5.44
CA LYS A 92 5.35 -6.56 -6.18
C LYS A 92 6.21 -7.61 -6.90
N SER A 93 7.37 -7.20 -7.42
CA SER A 93 8.34 -8.09 -8.08
C SER A 93 9.37 -8.72 -7.14
N LEU A 94 9.38 -8.32 -5.86
CA LEU A 94 10.39 -8.75 -4.88
C LEU A 94 9.92 -9.98 -4.07
N PRO A 95 10.85 -10.92 -3.77
CA PRO A 95 10.51 -12.13 -3.02
C PRO A 95 10.14 -11.81 -1.57
N ARG A 96 10.67 -10.72 -1.00
CA ARG A 96 10.46 -10.30 0.39
C ARG A 96 10.02 -8.84 0.43
N PRO A 97 9.07 -8.48 1.32
CA PRO A 97 8.71 -7.08 1.53
C PRO A 97 9.90 -6.26 2.01
N GLY A 98 10.04 -5.05 1.49
CA GLY A 98 10.98 -4.04 1.95
C GLY A 98 10.52 -3.37 3.25
N PHE A 99 11.41 -2.52 3.78
CA PHE A 99 11.14 -1.70 4.94
C PHE A 99 10.96 -0.24 4.52
N TYR A 100 9.76 0.29 4.70
CA TYR A 100 9.41 1.65 4.28
C TYR A 100 8.74 2.43 5.39
N THR A 101 8.77 3.76 5.27
CA THR A 101 7.99 4.70 6.10
C THR A 101 6.74 5.22 5.38
N THR A 102 6.60 4.86 4.11
CA THR A 102 5.49 5.17 3.21
C THR A 102 5.07 3.87 2.57
N HIS A 103 3.79 3.57 2.62
CA HIS A 103 3.27 2.30 2.14
C HIS A 103 2.11 2.54 1.20
N HIS A 104 2.15 1.92 0.04
CA HIS A 104 1.11 2.06 -0.97
C HIS A 104 0.80 0.69 -1.54
N VAL A 105 -0.36 0.15 -1.17
CA VAL A 105 -0.74 -1.24 -1.48
C VAL A 105 -2.00 -1.23 -2.32
N THR A 106 -1.87 -1.71 -3.54
CA THR A 106 -3.00 -1.84 -4.44
C THR A 106 -3.68 -3.20 -4.30
N LEU A 107 -4.97 -3.16 -3.96
CA LEU A 107 -5.83 -4.32 -3.76
C LEU A 107 -6.55 -4.66 -5.05
N GLU A 108 -6.17 -5.79 -5.65
CA GLU A 108 -6.69 -6.26 -6.94
C GLU A 108 -7.74 -7.36 -6.78
N ASN A 109 -8.43 -7.67 -7.89
CA ASN A 109 -9.40 -8.76 -7.98
C ASN A 109 -10.58 -8.61 -7.01
N LEU A 110 -10.99 -7.38 -6.73
CA LEU A 110 -12.19 -7.09 -5.95
C LEU A 110 -13.45 -7.21 -6.83
N LYS A 111 -14.62 -7.38 -6.21
CA LYS A 111 -15.91 -7.40 -6.88
C LYS A 111 -16.52 -5.99 -6.85
N SER A 112 -17.22 -5.61 -7.92
CA SER A 112 -17.90 -4.31 -8.05
C SER A 112 -18.97 -4.09 -6.98
N GLY A 113 -19.12 -2.84 -6.53
CA GLY A 113 -20.17 -2.39 -5.61
C GLY A 113 -20.18 -3.11 -4.27
N LYS A 114 -19.03 -3.64 -3.82
CA LYS A 114 -18.93 -4.52 -2.66
C LYS A 114 -18.08 -3.89 -1.56
N THR A 115 -18.56 -4.00 -0.32
CA THR A 115 -17.81 -3.56 0.86
C THR A 115 -16.90 -4.68 1.35
N TYR A 116 -15.63 -4.34 1.57
CA TYR A 116 -14.60 -5.20 2.13
C TYR A 116 -14.15 -4.66 3.48
N THR A 117 -13.84 -5.58 4.39
CA THR A 117 -12.99 -5.26 5.54
C THR A 117 -11.55 -5.51 5.12
N PHE A 118 -10.67 -4.54 5.35
CA PHE A 118 -9.25 -4.73 5.13
C PHE A 118 -8.47 -4.63 6.44
N ALA A 119 -7.31 -5.26 6.47
CA ALA A 119 -6.36 -5.09 7.57
C ALA A 119 -4.94 -4.89 7.06
N ILE A 120 -4.22 -4.00 7.73
CA ILE A 120 -2.79 -3.77 7.55
C ILE A 120 -2.05 -4.66 8.54
N TYR A 121 -1.11 -5.45 8.02
CA TYR A 121 -0.21 -6.30 8.79
C TYR A 121 1.22 -5.79 8.67
N GLN A 122 1.94 -5.87 9.78
CA GLN A 122 3.39 -5.67 9.87
C GLN A 122 3.95 -6.94 10.54
N GLY A 123 4.78 -7.69 9.82
CA GLY A 123 5.09 -9.08 10.16
C GLY A 123 3.83 -9.94 10.29
N ILE A 124 3.70 -10.68 11.40
CA ILE A 124 2.48 -11.44 11.72
C ILE A 124 1.38 -10.57 12.37
N GLY A 125 1.73 -9.37 12.82
CA GLY A 125 0.85 -8.56 13.65
C GLY A 125 -0.14 -7.74 12.82
N LYS A 126 -1.42 -7.88 13.13
CA LYS A 126 -2.47 -6.99 12.62
C LYS A 126 -2.38 -5.64 13.33
N LYS A 127 -2.23 -4.54 12.58
CA LYS A 127 -1.97 -3.19 13.14
C LYS A 127 -3.10 -2.20 12.90
N TYR A 128 -3.90 -2.42 11.86
CA TYR A 128 -5.04 -1.57 11.54
C TYR A 128 -6.13 -2.40 10.87
N ILE A 129 -7.40 -2.04 11.12
CA ILE A 129 -8.56 -2.60 10.44
C ILE A 129 -9.39 -1.43 9.92
N GLY A 130 -9.78 -1.50 8.65
CA GLY A 130 -10.65 -0.52 8.03
C GLY A 130 -11.68 -1.17 7.11
N ARG A 131 -12.50 -0.34 6.49
CA ARG A 131 -13.48 -0.75 5.48
C ARG A 131 -13.31 0.08 4.23
N LEU A 132 -13.55 -0.54 3.08
CA LEU A 132 -13.61 0.13 1.78
C LEU A 132 -14.78 -0.46 1.00
N THR A 133 -15.35 0.33 0.10
CA THR A 133 -16.38 -0.13 -0.83
C THR A 133 -15.88 0.15 -2.24
N THR A 134 -15.87 -0.88 -3.09
CA THR A 134 -15.55 -0.72 -4.51
C THR A 134 -16.67 0.01 -5.24
N ALA A 135 -16.30 0.67 -6.32
CA ALA A 135 -17.23 1.43 -7.13
C ALA A 135 -18.16 0.53 -7.95
N GLN A 136 -19.24 1.11 -8.47
CA GLN A 136 -20.06 0.44 -9.48
C GLN A 136 -19.30 0.39 -10.81
N ALA A 137 -19.57 -0.63 -11.61
CA ALA A 137 -19.08 -0.68 -12.98
C ALA A 137 -19.63 0.53 -13.77
N LEU A 138 -18.78 1.18 -14.56
CA LEU A 138 -19.22 2.29 -15.41
C LEU A 138 -19.85 1.74 -16.70
N SER A 139 -20.87 2.42 -17.21
CA SER A 139 -21.48 2.10 -18.51
C SER A 139 -20.55 2.44 -19.68
N SER A 140 -19.62 3.37 -19.49
CA SER A 140 -18.57 3.72 -20.45
C SER A 140 -17.29 4.14 -19.74
N LEU A 141 -16.14 3.87 -20.37
CA LEU A 141 -14.84 4.28 -19.84
C LEU A 141 -14.60 5.76 -20.20
N PRO A 142 -14.23 6.60 -19.21
CA PRO A 142 -13.82 7.97 -19.49
C PRO A 142 -12.56 8.01 -20.37
N SER A 143 -12.42 9.07 -21.16
CA SER A 143 -11.20 9.29 -21.93
C SER A 143 -10.01 9.52 -20.98
N PRO A 144 -8.83 8.94 -21.28
CA PRO A 144 -7.62 9.20 -20.52
C PRO A 144 -7.28 10.69 -20.47
N ASN A 145 -6.95 11.18 -19.29
CA ASN A 145 -6.53 12.55 -19.02
C ASN A 145 -5.32 12.51 -18.04
N PRO A 146 -4.13 12.19 -18.55
CA PRO A 146 -2.96 11.93 -17.71
C PRO A 146 -2.39 13.22 -17.13
N VAL A 147 -2.14 13.25 -15.82
CA VAL A 147 -1.45 14.32 -15.12
C VAL A 147 -0.19 13.79 -14.49
N TYR A 148 0.87 14.59 -14.49
CA TYR A 148 2.17 14.12 -14.04
C TYR A 148 3.02 15.27 -13.54
N GLY A 149 3.94 14.95 -12.64
CA GLY A 149 4.81 15.96 -12.06
C GLY A 149 6.01 15.32 -11.37
N ARG A 150 6.61 16.11 -10.48
CA ARG A 150 7.77 15.69 -9.70
C ARG A 150 7.68 16.22 -8.27
N VAL A 151 8.11 15.40 -7.33
CA VAL A 151 8.22 15.75 -5.91
C VAL A 151 9.69 15.91 -5.54
N LEU A 152 10.00 17.04 -4.90
CA LEU A 152 11.34 17.40 -4.47
C LEU A 152 11.37 17.76 -2.98
N ASP A 153 12.54 17.62 -2.36
CA ASP A 153 12.81 18.20 -1.04
C ASP A 153 13.12 19.71 -1.14
N LYS A 154 13.31 20.35 0.02
CA LYS A 154 13.70 21.77 0.10
C LYS A 154 15.01 22.14 -0.64
N ASN A 155 15.86 21.16 -0.91
CA ASN A 155 17.13 21.33 -1.62
C ASN A 155 17.00 20.97 -3.12
N LYS A 156 15.77 20.83 -3.63
CA LYS A 156 15.46 20.43 -5.00
C LYS A 156 15.94 19.02 -5.37
N LYS A 157 16.14 18.13 -4.40
CA LYS A 157 16.48 16.72 -4.66
C LYS A 157 15.21 15.89 -4.81
N PRO A 158 15.16 14.92 -5.74
CA PRO A 158 13.99 14.07 -5.92
C PRO A 158 13.71 13.22 -4.69
N ILE A 159 12.43 13.13 -4.31
CA ILE A 159 11.98 12.23 -3.26
C ILE A 159 11.45 10.95 -3.90
N VAL A 160 12.13 9.84 -3.65
CA VAL A 160 11.69 8.49 -4.03
C VAL A 160 10.65 7.98 -3.04
N GLY A 161 9.62 7.29 -3.55
CA GLY A 161 8.59 6.64 -2.74
C GLY A 161 7.61 7.59 -2.01
N ALA A 162 7.57 8.89 -2.35
CA ALA A 162 6.51 9.77 -1.87
C ALA A 162 5.17 9.31 -2.47
N MET A 163 4.13 9.34 -1.63
CA MET A 163 2.75 9.11 -2.04
C MET A 163 2.14 10.46 -2.41
N VAL A 164 1.74 10.60 -3.66
CA VAL A 164 1.05 11.78 -4.18
C VAL A 164 -0.42 11.44 -4.28
N TYR A 165 -1.27 12.26 -3.66
CA TYR A 165 -2.71 12.14 -3.70
C TYR A 165 -3.30 13.31 -4.45
N LEU A 166 -4.29 13.06 -5.30
CA LEU A 166 -4.97 14.09 -6.06
C LEU A 166 -6.48 13.98 -5.87
N ARG A 167 -7.13 15.13 -5.63
CA ARG A 167 -8.57 15.31 -5.65
C ARG A 167 -8.92 16.44 -6.60
N ALA A 168 -9.97 16.27 -7.39
CA ALA A 168 -10.52 17.31 -8.24
C ALA A 168 -11.77 17.92 -7.60
N LYS A 169 -11.95 19.23 -7.78
CA LYS A 169 -13.14 19.98 -7.38
C LYS A 169 -13.74 20.67 -8.60
N ASN A 170 -15.04 20.51 -8.80
CA ASN A 170 -15.77 21.17 -9.88
C ASN A 170 -17.02 21.83 -9.29
N GLY A 171 -16.95 23.15 -9.09
CA GLY A 171 -17.92 23.88 -8.27
C GLY A 171 -17.90 23.38 -6.82
N SER A 172 -19.06 23.02 -6.28
CA SER A 172 -19.20 22.48 -4.92
C SER A 172 -18.93 20.97 -4.81
N LYS A 173 -18.73 20.27 -5.94
CA LYS A 173 -18.53 18.81 -5.96
C LYS A 173 -17.05 18.46 -5.87
N SER A 174 -16.75 17.43 -5.10
CA SER A 174 -15.41 16.82 -5.00
C SER A 174 -15.40 15.43 -5.62
N SER A 175 -14.25 15.04 -6.16
CA SER A 175 -14.01 13.68 -6.63
C SER A 175 -13.57 12.76 -5.49
N THR A 176 -13.52 11.46 -5.79
CA THR A 176 -12.70 10.51 -5.04
C THR A 176 -11.21 10.84 -5.15
N LEU A 177 -10.42 10.19 -4.30
CA LEU A 177 -8.97 10.39 -4.24
C LEU A 177 -8.26 9.45 -5.21
N LEU A 178 -7.35 9.98 -6.01
CA LEU A 178 -6.35 9.20 -6.73
C LEU A 178 -5.02 9.25 -5.99
N SER A 179 -4.17 8.25 -6.17
CA SER A 179 -2.82 8.27 -5.64
C SER A 179 -1.80 7.49 -6.47
N ALA A 180 -0.54 7.89 -6.35
CA ALA A 180 0.60 7.23 -6.99
C ALA A 180 1.86 7.35 -6.13
N LEU A 181 2.79 6.43 -6.33
CA LEU A 181 4.16 6.51 -5.82
C LEU A 181 5.07 7.24 -6.80
N THR A 182 5.95 8.08 -6.27
CA THR A 182 7.04 8.66 -7.05
C THR A 182 8.14 7.63 -7.33
N ASN A 183 8.67 7.64 -8.54
CA ASN A 183 9.79 6.80 -8.96
C ASN A 183 11.16 7.30 -8.45
N LEU A 184 12.26 6.68 -8.92
CA LEU A 184 13.64 7.02 -8.55
C LEU A 184 14.04 8.48 -8.86
N SER A 185 13.37 9.12 -9.81
CA SER A 185 13.58 10.52 -10.20
C SER A 185 12.55 11.46 -9.55
N GLY A 186 11.80 10.98 -8.55
CA GLY A 186 10.74 11.73 -7.87
C GLY A 186 9.51 12.01 -8.73
N ARG A 187 9.39 11.37 -9.90
CA ARG A 187 8.28 11.61 -10.84
C ARG A 187 7.10 10.72 -10.52
N TRP A 188 5.91 11.26 -10.71
CA TRP A 188 4.63 10.57 -10.51
C TRP A 188 3.69 10.86 -11.68
N SER A 189 2.69 10.00 -11.87
CA SER A 189 1.64 10.18 -12.86
C SER A 189 0.33 9.59 -12.37
N LEU A 190 -0.76 10.27 -12.68
CA LEU A 190 -2.14 9.85 -12.43
C LEU A 190 -2.96 10.05 -13.71
N ASP A 191 -4.15 9.48 -13.77
CA ASP A 191 -5.10 9.70 -14.86
C ASP A 191 -6.42 10.20 -14.29
N LEU A 192 -6.78 11.45 -14.59
CA LEU A 192 -8.02 12.07 -14.11
C LEU A 192 -9.27 11.38 -14.67
N GLY A 193 -9.15 10.61 -15.76
CA GLY A 193 -10.22 9.76 -16.26
C GLY A 193 -10.66 8.69 -15.25
N ASN A 194 -9.83 8.36 -14.26
CA ASN A 194 -10.18 7.42 -13.20
C ASN A 194 -10.93 8.05 -12.01
N LEU A 195 -11.12 9.36 -12.00
CA LEU A 195 -11.86 10.02 -10.93
C LEU A 195 -13.31 9.55 -10.91
N ARG A 196 -13.84 9.30 -9.71
CA ARG A 196 -15.24 8.95 -9.47
C ARG A 196 -15.92 10.05 -8.66
N THR A 197 -17.24 10.10 -8.73
CA THR A 197 -18.05 10.80 -7.73
C THR A 197 -17.89 10.13 -6.36
N GLU A 198 -18.07 10.88 -5.27
CA GLU A 198 -17.86 10.35 -3.89
C GLU A 198 -18.83 9.22 -3.52
N ASP A 199 -19.97 9.10 -4.21
CA ASP A 199 -20.91 7.99 -4.07
C ASP A 199 -20.53 6.73 -4.87
N PHE A 200 -19.42 6.81 -5.62
CA PHE A 200 -18.86 5.77 -6.48
C PHE A 200 -19.77 5.25 -7.62
N LYS A 201 -20.81 6.02 -7.99
CA LYS A 201 -21.76 5.60 -9.04
C LYS A 201 -21.34 6.03 -10.44
N SER A 202 -20.62 7.15 -10.56
CA SER A 202 -20.30 7.76 -11.85
C SER A 202 -18.85 8.20 -11.93
N ALA A 203 -18.37 8.41 -13.16
CA ALA A 203 -17.14 9.15 -13.38
C ALA A 203 -17.30 10.61 -12.92
N PHE A 204 -16.24 11.21 -12.40
CA PHE A 204 -16.24 12.61 -12.00
C PHE A 204 -16.09 13.52 -13.22
N PRO A 205 -16.99 14.49 -13.45
CA PRO A 205 -16.88 15.40 -14.57
C PRO A 205 -15.77 16.43 -14.33
N THR A 206 -14.75 16.42 -15.20
CA THR A 206 -13.72 17.46 -15.24
C THR A 206 -14.03 18.47 -16.35
N SER A 207 -13.63 19.72 -16.15
CA SER A 207 -13.86 20.86 -17.05
C SER A 207 -12.73 21.88 -16.87
N ALA A 208 -12.71 22.92 -17.71
CA ALA A 208 -11.73 24.02 -17.59
C ALA A 208 -11.79 24.77 -16.24
N SER A 209 -12.89 24.66 -15.49
CA SER A 209 -13.07 25.26 -14.16
C SER A 209 -12.70 24.32 -13.00
N THR A 210 -12.23 23.10 -13.29
CA THR A 210 -11.90 22.11 -12.26
C THR A 210 -10.64 22.54 -11.51
N VAL A 211 -10.64 22.53 -10.17
CA VAL A 211 -9.43 22.76 -9.38
C VAL A 211 -8.88 21.42 -8.95
N GLU A 212 -7.59 21.19 -9.20
CA GLU A 212 -6.90 20.00 -8.73
C GLU A 212 -6.15 20.32 -7.44
N GLU A 213 -6.37 19.52 -6.41
CA GLU A 213 -5.72 19.62 -5.11
C GLU A 213 -4.82 18.40 -4.91
N VAL A 214 -3.54 18.65 -4.66
CA VAL A 214 -2.54 17.62 -4.38
C VAL A 214 -2.11 17.67 -2.92
N LEU A 215 -2.06 16.49 -2.31
CA LEU A 215 -1.47 16.24 -0.99
C LEU A 215 -0.35 15.22 -1.14
N ILE A 216 0.73 15.37 -0.39
CA ILE A 216 1.91 14.51 -0.48
C ILE A 216 2.26 14.02 0.92
N TYR A 217 2.50 12.72 1.02
CA TYR A 217 3.11 12.09 2.19
C TYR A 217 4.43 11.44 1.80
N ALA A 218 5.54 11.91 2.37
CA ALA A 218 6.88 11.38 2.13
C ALA A 218 7.45 10.68 3.38
N GLY A 219 6.57 10.15 4.24
CA GLY A 219 6.95 9.46 5.49
C GLY A 219 7.67 10.42 6.42
N THR A 220 8.86 10.03 6.91
CA THR A 220 9.67 10.86 7.80
C THR A 220 10.31 12.07 7.12
N LYS A 221 10.21 12.20 5.78
CA LYS A 221 10.72 13.33 5.01
C LYS A 221 9.74 14.51 4.94
N GLY A 222 8.50 14.33 5.44
CA GLY A 222 7.52 15.40 5.58
C GLY A 222 6.31 15.28 4.67
N THR A 223 5.57 16.38 4.56
CA THR A 223 4.33 16.51 3.79
C THR A 223 4.41 17.70 2.84
N GLY A 224 3.47 17.76 1.90
CA GLY A 224 3.32 18.91 1.01
C GLY A 224 1.90 19.01 0.51
N LYS A 225 1.45 20.22 0.18
CA LYS A 225 0.13 20.46 -0.41
C LYS A 225 0.25 21.54 -1.48
N ALA A 226 -0.47 21.36 -2.59
CA ALA A 226 -0.53 22.34 -3.66
C ALA A 226 -1.89 22.27 -4.36
N THR A 227 -2.25 23.32 -5.08
CA THR A 227 -3.41 23.33 -5.97
C THR A 227 -3.03 23.92 -7.32
N THR A 228 -3.70 23.48 -8.38
CA THR A 228 -3.51 24.03 -9.71
C THR A 228 -4.82 24.02 -10.50
N PRO A 229 -5.06 25.00 -11.40
CA PRO A 229 -6.11 24.88 -12.41
C PRO A 229 -5.72 23.87 -13.51
N PRO A 230 -6.68 23.40 -14.32
CA PRO A 230 -6.41 22.48 -15.41
C PRO A 230 -5.55 23.17 -16.47
N GLY A 231 -4.65 22.44 -17.11
CA GLY A 231 -3.72 22.96 -18.12
C GLY A 231 -2.35 23.38 -17.58
N LYS A 232 -2.18 23.39 -16.25
CA LYS A 232 -0.88 23.50 -15.57
C LYS A 232 -0.47 22.17 -14.91
N ASP A 233 -1.08 21.07 -15.35
CA ASP A 233 -1.03 19.74 -14.76
C ASP A 233 -0.24 18.73 -15.62
N LYS A 234 0.30 19.20 -16.76
CA LYS A 234 0.98 18.39 -17.79
C LYS A 234 2.25 19.08 -18.35
N PRO A 235 3.30 19.29 -17.55
CA PRO A 235 3.46 18.81 -16.18
C PRO A 235 2.89 19.75 -15.11
N TRP A 236 2.56 19.17 -13.96
CA TRP A 236 2.40 19.87 -12.69
C TRP A 236 3.69 20.64 -12.33
N PRO A 237 3.59 21.83 -11.71
CA PRO A 237 4.73 22.49 -11.09
C PRO A 237 5.44 21.57 -10.10
N ASP A 238 6.75 21.73 -9.95
CA ASP A 238 7.52 20.95 -8.98
C ASP A 238 6.90 21.11 -7.58
N LEU A 239 6.58 19.96 -6.97
CA LEU A 239 5.96 19.90 -5.66
C LEU A 239 7.04 19.78 -4.60
N ILE A 240 7.10 20.74 -3.67
CA ILE A 240 8.11 20.77 -2.62
C ILE A 240 7.53 20.21 -1.32
N VAL A 241 8.21 19.23 -0.74
CA VAL A 241 7.89 18.67 0.58
C VAL A 241 8.67 19.40 1.67
N THR A 242 7.98 19.73 2.74
CA THR A 242 8.55 20.33 3.94
C THR A 242 8.24 19.47 5.17
N ASN A 243 9.17 19.43 6.13
CA ASN A 243 8.86 18.90 7.45
C ASN A 243 8.02 19.94 8.20
N GLU A 244 6.70 19.81 8.19
CA GLU A 244 5.90 20.41 9.24
C GLU A 244 6.23 19.65 10.53
N LYS A 245 6.89 20.35 11.47
CA LYS A 245 7.11 19.86 12.83
C LYS A 245 5.84 20.09 13.65
#